data_AF-X0Y334-F1
#
_entry.id   AF-X0Y334-F1
#
_cell.length_a   1.000
_cell.length_b   1.000
_cell.length_c   1.000
_cell.angle_alpha   90.00
_cell.angle_beta   90.00
_cell.angle_gamma   90.00
#
_symmetry.space_group_name_H-M   'P 1'
#
loop_
_entity.id
_entity.type
_entity.pdbx_description
1 polymer ?
#
loop_
_entity_poly.entity_id
_entity_poly.type
_entity_poly.pdbx_seq_one_letter_code
_entity_poly.pdbx_strand_id
1 'polypeptide(L)'
;ADPLVVISKAGSLRVVYANVTPEIVHRLVEGYVAGDDPCLELALGTFEGGGVEAVYIPELPRFEHELRLILRRCGCIDPENINHYIANGGYSGLEKALKMSPEEIVGELKKSGLRGRGGAGFPAHRKWELCRKASSTPKYVICNADEGDPGAFMDRVVLESDPHQVIEGMIIAGYVVGAEQGYIYVRAEYPLAIERVQIALKQARELGFLGDNILG
;
A
#
# COMPACT_ATOMS: atom_id res chain seq x y z
N ALA A 1 -2.32 7.99 -17.07
CA ALA A 1 -1.95 6.57 -16.89
C ALA A 1 -2.89 5.78 -17.77
N ASP A 2 -2.34 4.99 -18.70
CA ASP A 2 -3.14 4.19 -19.60
C ASP A 2 -3.69 2.96 -18.86
N PRO A 3 -4.91 2.49 -19.19
CA PRO A 3 -5.51 1.36 -18.49
C PRO A 3 -4.70 0.09 -18.74
N LEU A 4 -4.25 -0.51 -17.64
CA LEU A 4 -3.65 -1.85 -17.62
C LEU A 4 -4.70 -2.85 -17.14
N VAL A 5 -4.95 -3.88 -17.94
CA VAL A 5 -5.85 -4.98 -17.57
C VAL A 5 -5.02 -6.23 -17.33
N VAL A 6 -5.31 -6.94 -16.24
CA VAL A 6 -4.67 -8.21 -15.92
C VAL A 6 -5.74 -9.29 -15.88
N ILE A 7 -5.58 -10.32 -16.71
CA ILE A 7 -6.46 -11.49 -16.70
C ILE A 7 -5.66 -12.64 -16.08
N SER A 8 -6.23 -13.27 -15.06
CA SER A 8 -5.67 -14.46 -14.42
C SER A 8 -6.73 -15.55 -14.40
N LYS A 9 -6.40 -16.70 -15.01
CA LYS A 9 -7.26 -17.88 -15.06
C LYS A 9 -6.54 -19.05 -14.40
N ALA A 10 -7.24 -19.78 -13.53
CA ALA A 10 -6.65 -20.92 -12.83
C ALA A 10 -6.10 -21.95 -13.84
N GLY A 11 -4.84 -22.35 -13.66
CA GLY A 11 -4.16 -23.29 -14.57
C GLY A 11 -3.75 -22.70 -15.93
N SER A 12 -3.84 -21.37 -16.10
CA SER A 12 -3.41 -20.67 -17.31
C SER A 12 -2.46 -19.52 -16.97
N LEU A 13 -2.03 -18.78 -18.00
CA LEU A 13 -1.17 -17.61 -17.87
C LEU A 13 -1.88 -16.46 -17.14
N ARG A 14 -1.09 -15.61 -16.51
CA ARG A 14 -1.52 -14.30 -16.04
C ARG A 14 -0.96 -13.25 -16.98
N VAL A 15 -1.83 -12.71 -17.81
CA VAL A 15 -1.47 -11.83 -18.92
C VAL A 15 -1.82 -10.38 -18.59
N VAL A 16 -0.91 -9.47 -18.92
CA VAL A 16 -1.08 -8.02 -18.80
C VAL A 16 -1.30 -7.43 -20.17
N TYR A 17 -2.35 -6.62 -20.32
CA TYR A 17 -2.70 -5.90 -21.54
C TYR A 17 -2.61 -4.40 -21.26
N ALA A 18 -2.03 -3.65 -22.19
CA ALA A 18 -1.91 -2.19 -22.09
C ALA A 18 -2.79 -1.49 -23.12
N ASN A 19 -3.15 -0.23 -22.84
CA ASN A 19 -3.97 0.61 -23.74
C ASN A 19 -5.31 -0.03 -24.11
N VAL A 20 -5.93 -0.75 -23.16
CA VAL A 20 -7.18 -1.46 -23.41
C VAL A 20 -8.33 -0.47 -23.64
N THR A 21 -8.94 -0.54 -24.82
CA THR A 21 -10.15 0.22 -25.19
C THR A 21 -11.40 -0.65 -25.05
N PRO A 22 -12.61 -0.06 -25.01
CA PRO A 22 -13.86 -0.84 -24.99
C PRO A 22 -13.98 -1.89 -26.12
N GLU A 23 -13.40 -1.64 -27.29
CA GLU A 23 -13.39 -2.58 -28.42
C GLU A 23 -12.46 -3.77 -28.13
N ILE A 24 -11.28 -3.52 -27.55
CA ILE A 24 -10.34 -4.56 -27.13
C ILE A 24 -10.95 -5.46 -26.06
N VAL A 25 -11.77 -4.90 -25.15
CA VAL A 25 -12.44 -5.68 -24.10
C VAL A 25 -13.26 -6.83 -24.69
N HIS A 26 -13.99 -6.61 -25.79
CA HIS A 26 -14.78 -7.66 -26.44
C HIS A 26 -13.91 -8.85 -26.84
N ARG A 27 -12.77 -8.58 -27.50
CA ARG A 27 -11.80 -9.59 -27.92
C ARG A 27 -11.21 -10.35 -26.73
N LEU A 28 -10.83 -9.65 -25.66
CA LEU A 28 -10.27 -10.27 -24.46
C LEU A 28 -11.29 -11.15 -23.74
N VAL A 29 -12.56 -10.74 -23.69
CA VAL A 29 -13.63 -11.51 -23.06
C VAL A 29 -13.92 -12.77 -23.84
N GLU A 30 -14.17 -12.67 -25.14
CA GLU A 30 -14.47 -13.84 -25.98
C GLU A 30 -13.26 -14.78 -26.10
N GLY A 31 -12.07 -14.21 -26.28
CA GLY A 31 -10.83 -14.96 -26.46
C GLY A 31 -10.39 -15.68 -25.20
N TYR A 32 -10.24 -14.95 -24.08
CA TYR A 32 -9.54 -15.47 -22.92
C TYR A 32 -10.39 -15.67 -21.66
N VAL A 33 -11.31 -14.75 -21.37
CA VAL A 33 -12.17 -14.89 -20.18
C VAL A 33 -13.15 -16.05 -20.37
N ALA A 34 -13.83 -16.10 -21.51
CA ALA A 34 -14.77 -17.17 -21.87
C ALA A 34 -14.09 -18.32 -22.62
N GLY A 35 -13.06 -18.02 -23.42
CA GLY A 35 -12.27 -19.01 -24.15
C GLY A 35 -10.96 -19.39 -23.46
N ASP A 36 -10.03 -19.94 -24.23
CA ASP A 36 -8.69 -20.36 -23.79
C ASP A 36 -7.56 -19.66 -24.57
N ASP A 37 -7.88 -18.68 -25.41
CA ASP A 37 -6.93 -17.91 -26.20
C ASP A 37 -6.49 -16.65 -25.44
N PRO A 38 -5.24 -16.57 -24.95
CA PRO A 38 -4.76 -15.44 -24.18
C PRO A 38 -4.59 -14.14 -24.97
N CYS A 39 -4.90 -14.10 -26.27
CA CYS A 39 -4.83 -12.89 -27.09
C CYS A 39 -3.44 -12.22 -26.99
N LEU A 40 -2.37 -13.02 -27.11
CA LEU A 40 -0.99 -12.59 -26.87
C LEU A 40 -0.55 -11.45 -27.81
N GLU A 41 -1.20 -11.31 -28.96
CA GLU A 41 -1.01 -10.20 -29.89
C GLU A 41 -1.37 -8.83 -29.29
N LEU A 42 -2.17 -8.81 -28.21
CA LEU A 42 -2.56 -7.61 -27.46
C LEU A 42 -1.81 -7.49 -26.13
N ALA A 43 -1.00 -8.48 -25.77
CA ALA A 43 -0.35 -8.53 -24.47
C ALA A 43 0.82 -7.54 -24.40
N LEU A 44 0.88 -6.80 -23.30
CA LEU A 44 2.11 -6.13 -22.86
C LEU A 44 3.13 -7.18 -22.38
N GLY A 45 2.65 -8.24 -21.73
CA GLY A 45 3.50 -9.32 -21.21
C GLY A 45 2.77 -10.29 -20.28
N THR A 46 3.49 -11.25 -19.71
CA THR A 46 2.97 -12.29 -18.80
C THR A 46 3.75 -12.33 -17.48
N PHE A 47 3.15 -12.88 -16.42
CA PHE A 47 3.81 -13.10 -15.13
C PHE A 47 4.47 -14.48 -15.00
N GLU A 48 4.36 -15.34 -16.02
CA GLU A 48 5.01 -16.64 -16.10
C GLU A 48 6.13 -16.60 -17.14
N GLY A 49 7.36 -16.90 -16.74
CA GLY A 49 8.50 -16.99 -17.65
C GLY A 49 8.56 -18.33 -18.38
N GLY A 50 9.17 -18.34 -19.58
CA GLY A 50 9.73 -19.58 -20.16
C GLY A 50 8.80 -20.45 -21.02
N GLY A 51 8.07 -19.87 -21.99
CA GLY A 51 7.38 -20.70 -23.00
C GLY A 51 6.46 -19.98 -23.98
N VAL A 52 6.34 -18.66 -23.90
CA VAL A 52 5.39 -17.86 -24.68
C VAL A 52 6.16 -16.69 -25.32
N GLU A 53 5.87 -16.33 -26.57
CA GLU A 53 6.44 -15.13 -27.24
C GLU A 53 5.86 -13.82 -26.67
N ALA A 54 5.81 -13.69 -25.34
CA ALA A 54 5.33 -12.52 -24.63
C ALA A 54 6.40 -12.07 -23.63
N VAL A 55 6.52 -10.76 -23.44
CA VAL A 55 7.49 -10.18 -22.50
C VAL A 55 7.20 -10.68 -21.09
N TYR A 56 8.21 -11.18 -20.39
CA TYR A 56 8.06 -11.57 -18.99
C TYR A 56 8.09 -10.31 -18.11
N ILE A 57 6.94 -9.94 -17.56
CA ILE A 57 6.73 -8.68 -16.83
C ILE A 57 7.73 -8.49 -15.68
N PRO A 58 8.02 -9.50 -14.83
CA PRO A 58 9.00 -9.36 -13.76
C PRO A 58 10.44 -9.04 -14.23
N GLU A 59 10.79 -9.33 -15.48
CA GLU A 59 12.10 -9.03 -16.09
C GLU A 59 12.09 -7.76 -16.97
N LEU A 60 11.04 -6.94 -16.91
CA LEU A 60 11.08 -5.64 -17.58
C LEU A 60 12.25 -4.79 -16.99
N PRO A 61 13.06 -4.12 -17.84
CA PRO A 61 14.28 -3.41 -17.40
C PRO A 61 14.05 -2.41 -16.27
N ARG A 62 12.85 -1.82 -16.20
CA ARG A 62 12.48 -0.90 -15.13
C ARG A 62 12.54 -1.56 -13.74
N PHE A 63 12.16 -2.82 -13.61
CA PHE A 63 12.13 -3.51 -12.31
C PHE A 63 13.52 -3.91 -11.82
N GLU A 64 14.51 -4.03 -12.71
CA GLU A 64 15.92 -4.27 -12.33
C GLU A 64 16.49 -3.13 -11.48
N HIS A 65 15.94 -1.93 -11.60
CA HIS A 65 16.42 -0.71 -10.94
C HIS A 65 15.52 -0.23 -9.79
N GLU A 66 14.46 -0.97 -9.46
CA GLU A 66 13.49 -0.58 -8.44
C GLU A 66 13.48 -1.54 -7.24
N LEU A 67 13.76 -1.02 -6.04
CA LEU A 67 13.46 -1.73 -4.79
C LEU A 67 12.11 -1.26 -4.24
N ARG A 68 11.03 -1.98 -4.57
CA ARG A 68 9.66 -1.61 -4.21
C ARG A 68 9.30 -1.99 -2.76
N LEU A 69 9.91 -1.37 -1.76
CA LEU A 69 9.58 -1.66 -0.35
C LEU A 69 8.16 -1.21 0.03
N ILE A 70 7.85 0.07 -0.20
CA ILE A 70 6.55 0.68 0.14
C ILE A 70 5.49 0.22 -0.88
N LEU A 71 5.86 0.24 -2.16
CA LEU A 71 4.96 -0.01 -3.30
C LEU A 71 4.75 -1.50 -3.64
N ARG A 72 5.23 -2.44 -2.82
CA ARG A 72 5.21 -3.89 -3.13
C ARG A 72 3.83 -4.46 -3.42
N ARG A 73 2.78 -3.90 -2.81
CA ARG A 73 1.39 -4.35 -2.97
C ARG A 73 0.58 -3.51 -3.96
N CYS A 74 1.04 -2.32 -4.33
CA CYS A 74 0.30 -1.45 -5.24
C CYS A 74 0.14 -2.12 -6.61
N GLY A 75 -1.12 -2.34 -7.01
CA GLY A 75 -1.50 -3.06 -8.23
C GLY A 75 -1.60 -4.59 -8.09
N CYS A 76 -1.30 -5.13 -6.90
CA CYS A 76 -1.36 -6.57 -6.61
C CYS A 76 -2.49 -6.96 -5.66
N ILE A 77 -3.10 -5.98 -4.97
CA ILE A 77 -4.21 -6.17 -4.05
C ILE A 77 -5.41 -5.32 -4.48
N ASP A 78 -6.59 -5.69 -3.99
CA ASP A 78 -7.75 -4.81 -4.00
C ASP A 78 -7.63 -3.86 -2.80
N PRO A 79 -7.46 -2.54 -2.99
CA PRO A 79 -7.25 -1.58 -1.92
C PRO A 79 -8.49 -1.40 -1.01
N GLU A 80 -9.66 -1.86 -1.46
CA GLU A 80 -10.92 -1.78 -0.72
C GLU A 80 -11.25 -3.11 -0.01
N ASN A 81 -10.33 -4.08 -0.02
CA ASN A 81 -10.49 -5.36 0.64
C ASN A 81 -9.35 -5.65 1.63
N ILE A 82 -9.59 -5.38 2.91
CA ILE A 82 -8.64 -5.66 4.00
C ILE A 82 -8.10 -7.11 4.01
N ASN A 83 -8.87 -8.10 3.55
CA ASN A 83 -8.38 -9.49 3.54
C ASN A 83 -7.24 -9.68 2.54
N HIS A 84 -7.19 -8.92 1.44
CA HIS A 84 -6.04 -8.94 0.54
C HIS A 84 -4.80 -8.34 1.21
N TYR A 85 -4.97 -7.31 2.03
CA TYR A 85 -3.88 -6.74 2.83
C TYR A 85 -3.32 -7.79 3.81
N ILE A 86 -4.20 -8.43 4.59
CA ILE A 86 -3.85 -9.46 5.58
C ILE A 86 -3.18 -10.67 4.91
N ALA A 87 -3.75 -11.19 3.82
CA ALA A 87 -3.19 -12.33 3.08
C ALA A 87 -1.77 -12.06 2.56
N ASN A 88 -1.40 -10.78 2.38
CA ASN A 88 -0.06 -10.34 1.97
C ASN A 88 0.79 -9.84 3.16
N GLY A 89 0.55 -10.39 4.34
CA GLY A 89 1.33 -10.12 5.56
C GLY A 89 1.03 -8.78 6.23
N GLY A 90 -0.05 -8.10 5.84
CA GLY A 90 -0.53 -6.90 6.51
C GLY A 90 -0.88 -7.14 7.98
N TYR A 91 -0.68 -6.13 8.83
CA TYR A 91 -0.88 -6.17 10.29
C TYR A 91 0.07 -7.09 11.08
N SER A 92 0.92 -7.88 10.42
CA SER A 92 1.98 -8.64 11.11
C SER A 92 3.00 -7.72 11.82
N GLY A 93 3.23 -6.51 11.27
CA GLY A 93 4.08 -5.50 11.88
C GLY A 93 3.46 -4.94 13.15
N LEU A 94 2.15 -4.68 13.12
CA LEU A 94 1.38 -4.28 14.29
C LEU A 94 1.37 -5.36 15.38
N GLU A 95 1.07 -6.61 15.01
CA GLU A 95 1.08 -7.74 15.95
C GLU A 95 2.43 -7.88 16.66
N LYS A 96 3.53 -7.75 15.90
CA LYS A 96 4.88 -7.74 16.46
C LYS A 96 5.10 -6.53 17.37
N ALA A 97 4.69 -5.33 16.94
CA ALA A 97 4.89 -4.10 17.70
C ALA A 97 4.20 -4.14 19.07
N LEU A 98 2.98 -4.68 19.16
CA LEU A 98 2.25 -4.80 20.44
C LEU A 98 2.91 -5.77 21.43
N LYS A 99 3.79 -6.66 20.97
CA LYS A 99 4.59 -7.58 21.81
C LYS A 99 5.94 -6.97 22.22
N MET A 100 6.27 -5.78 21.74
CA MET A 100 7.53 -5.07 22.03
C MET A 100 7.25 -3.85 22.90
N SER A 101 8.19 -3.49 23.75
CA SER A 101 8.15 -2.18 24.39
C SER A 101 8.34 -1.05 23.34
N PRO A 102 7.73 0.11 23.54
CA PRO A 102 7.97 1.28 22.69
C PRO A 102 9.45 1.66 22.57
N GLU A 103 10.26 1.46 23.63
CA GLU A 103 11.70 1.68 23.63
C GLU A 103 12.43 0.76 22.64
N GLU A 104 12.03 -0.52 22.58
CA GLU A 104 12.56 -1.48 21.59
C GLU A 104 12.18 -1.07 20.17
N ILE A 105 10.94 -0.62 19.94
CA ILE A 105 10.49 -0.14 18.62
C ILE A 105 11.29 1.11 18.19
N VAL A 106 11.52 2.05 19.10
CA VAL A 106 12.39 3.22 18.84
C VAL A 106 13.83 2.76 18.50
N GLY A 107 14.31 1.70 19.17
CA GLY A 107 15.60 1.06 18.86
C GLY A 107 15.65 0.51 17.43
N GLU A 108 14.63 -0.24 16.99
CA GLU A 108 14.53 -0.76 15.63
C GLU A 108 14.43 0.38 14.59
N LEU A 109 13.66 1.44 14.87
CA LEU A 109 13.60 2.63 14.01
C LEU A 109 14.93 3.37 13.90
N LYS A 110 15.73 3.36 14.97
CA LYS A 110 17.09 3.93 14.94
C LYS A 110 18.00 3.09 14.07
N LYS A 111 17.96 1.76 14.20
CA LYS A 111 18.78 0.82 13.40
C LYS A 111 18.45 0.88 11.92
N SER A 112 17.17 1.07 11.57
CA SER A 112 16.74 1.17 10.17
C SER A 112 17.21 2.44 9.45
N GLY A 113 17.64 3.46 10.21
CA GLY A 113 18.04 4.75 9.67
C GLY A 113 16.89 5.53 9.01
N LEU A 114 15.64 5.24 9.35
CA LEU A 114 14.48 5.91 8.74
C LEU A 114 14.50 7.42 9.03
N ARG A 115 14.29 8.21 7.98
CA ARG A 115 14.21 9.67 8.00
C ARG A 115 12.86 10.12 7.45
N GLY A 116 12.43 11.31 7.83
CA GLY A 116 11.20 11.92 7.32
C GLY A 116 11.24 12.05 5.79
N ARG A 117 10.21 11.53 5.13
CA ARG A 117 10.11 11.47 3.67
C ARG A 117 9.43 12.68 3.02
N GLY A 118 8.84 13.58 3.81
CA GLY A 118 8.31 14.88 3.34
C GLY A 118 9.38 15.96 3.17
N GLY A 119 10.58 15.62 2.68
CA GLY A 119 11.65 16.57 2.36
C GLY A 119 12.65 16.88 3.49
N ALA A 120 12.21 17.22 4.70
CA ALA A 120 13.11 17.70 5.76
C ALA A 120 14.13 16.66 6.27
N GLY A 121 13.87 15.37 6.06
CA GLY A 121 14.84 14.31 6.37
C GLY A 121 15.19 14.19 7.86
N PHE A 122 14.36 14.64 8.80
CA PHE A 122 14.64 14.47 10.23
C PHE A 122 14.58 12.99 10.66
N PRO A 123 15.49 12.48 11.52
CA PRO A 123 15.45 11.08 11.95
C PRO A 123 14.13 10.71 12.63
N ALA A 124 13.44 9.69 12.11
CA ALA A 124 12.10 9.30 12.57
C ALA A 124 12.11 8.86 14.05
N HIS A 125 13.11 8.05 14.42
CA HIS A 125 13.25 7.55 15.80
C HIS A 125 13.40 8.70 16.82
N ARG A 126 14.13 9.78 16.47
CA ARG A 126 14.27 10.95 17.34
C ARG A 126 12.95 11.67 17.53
N LYS A 127 12.18 11.84 16.45
CA LYS A 127 10.87 12.50 16.50
C LYS A 127 9.92 11.76 17.43
N TRP A 128 9.86 10.43 17.32
CA TRP A 128 9.00 9.59 18.15
C TRP A 128 9.48 9.57 19.61
N GLU A 129 10.79 9.45 19.85
CA GLU A 129 11.39 9.50 21.19
C GLU A 129 11.05 10.81 21.92
N LEU A 130 11.17 11.96 21.25
CA LEU A 130 10.86 13.26 21.83
C LEU A 130 9.37 13.38 22.21
N CYS A 131 8.48 12.94 21.31
CA CYS A 131 7.04 12.96 21.58
C CYS A 131 6.65 12.03 22.74
N ARG A 132 7.25 10.84 22.80
CA ARG A 132 7.05 9.89 23.90
C ARG A 132 7.48 10.48 25.25
N LYS A 133 8.62 11.16 25.32
CA LYS A 133 9.16 11.77 26.55
C LYS A 133 8.41 13.02 27.00
N ALA A 134 7.62 13.65 26.14
CA ALA A 134 6.78 14.77 26.53
C ALA A 134 5.73 14.33 27.56
N SER A 135 5.57 15.12 28.62
CA SER A 135 4.64 14.84 29.72
C SER A 135 3.19 15.25 29.43
N SER A 136 2.95 16.06 28.39
CA SER A 136 1.60 16.53 28.06
C SER A 136 0.74 15.45 27.44
N THR A 137 -0.52 15.42 27.86
CA THR A 137 -1.60 14.65 27.24
C THR A 137 -2.77 15.57 26.90
N PRO A 138 -3.62 15.23 25.91
CA PRO A 138 -3.51 14.08 25.01
C PRO A 138 -2.35 14.22 24.00
N LYS A 139 -1.91 13.11 23.42
CA LYS A 139 -0.95 13.06 22.32
C LYS A 139 -1.64 12.61 21.04
N TYR A 140 -1.07 13.00 19.89
CA TYR A 140 -1.68 12.75 18.59
C TYR A 140 -0.66 12.24 17.57
N VAL A 141 -1.12 11.42 16.63
CA VAL A 141 -0.39 11.05 15.41
C VAL A 141 -1.04 11.70 14.22
N ILE A 142 -0.29 12.52 13.48
CA ILE A 142 -0.79 13.19 12.28
C ILE A 142 -0.02 12.67 11.06
N CYS A 143 -0.74 12.09 10.11
CA CYS A 143 -0.24 11.80 8.77
C CYS A 143 -0.55 13.00 7.87
N ASN A 144 0.51 13.66 7.38
CA ASN A 144 0.39 14.70 6.38
C ASN A 144 0.42 14.06 4.99
N ALA A 145 -0.71 14.08 4.30
CA ALA A 145 -0.89 13.61 2.92
C ALA A 145 -1.47 14.73 2.04
N ASP A 146 -1.05 15.97 2.29
CA ASP A 146 -1.43 17.13 1.48
C ASP A 146 -0.74 17.15 0.10
N GLU A 147 0.45 16.55 -0.02
CA GLU A 147 1.23 16.38 -1.27
C GLU A 147 1.04 17.53 -2.28
N GLY A 148 1.34 18.75 -1.86
CA GLY A 148 1.11 19.97 -2.65
C GLY A 148 2.13 20.24 -3.76
N ASP A 149 3.28 19.54 -3.74
CA ASP A 149 4.39 19.79 -4.66
C ASP A 149 4.07 19.35 -6.10
N PRO A 150 4.31 20.20 -7.12
CA PRO A 150 4.09 19.82 -8.51
C PRO A 150 4.88 18.57 -8.91
N GLY A 151 4.18 17.57 -9.46
CA GLY A 151 4.78 16.31 -9.90
C GLY A 151 4.94 15.26 -8.80
N ALA A 152 4.59 15.55 -7.55
CA ALA A 152 4.48 14.55 -6.49
C ALA A 152 3.12 13.84 -6.55
N PHE A 153 3.15 12.51 -6.51
CA PHE A 153 1.96 11.63 -6.44
C PHE A 153 2.24 10.33 -5.67
N MET A 154 3.36 10.29 -4.93
CA MET A 154 3.79 9.13 -4.15
C MET A 154 2.84 8.85 -2.97
N ASP A 155 2.40 9.89 -2.25
CA ASP A 155 1.47 9.73 -1.14
C ASP A 155 0.09 9.30 -1.66
N ARG A 156 -0.37 9.95 -2.73
CA ARG A 156 -1.60 9.57 -3.43
C ARG A 156 -1.61 8.10 -3.82
N VAL A 157 -0.55 7.60 -4.45
CA VAL A 157 -0.46 6.21 -4.91
C VAL A 157 -0.61 5.23 -3.76
N VAL A 158 0.03 5.51 -2.61
CA VAL A 158 -0.07 4.63 -1.44
C VAL A 158 -1.48 4.68 -0.83
N LEU A 159 -2.07 5.86 -0.67
CA LEU A 159 -3.42 5.98 -0.12
C LEU A 159 -4.48 5.35 -1.03
N GLU A 160 -4.33 5.47 -2.35
CA GLU A 160 -5.26 4.87 -3.30
C GLU A 160 -5.04 3.36 -3.46
N SER A 161 -3.83 2.84 -3.25
CA SER A 161 -3.50 1.44 -3.62
C SER A 161 -3.19 0.50 -2.45
N ASP A 162 -2.82 1.03 -1.28
CA ASP A 162 -2.50 0.24 -0.08
C ASP A 162 -2.78 1.05 1.22
N PRO A 163 -4.02 1.56 1.43
CA PRO A 163 -4.33 2.47 2.55
C PRO A 163 -4.10 1.84 3.93
N HIS A 164 -4.30 0.53 4.07
CA HIS A 164 -4.05 -0.19 5.32
C HIS A 164 -2.58 -0.13 5.76
N GLN A 165 -1.62 0.00 4.84
CA GLN A 165 -0.21 0.19 5.18
C GLN A 165 0.03 1.49 5.96
N VAL A 166 -0.66 2.56 5.59
CA VAL A 166 -0.56 3.86 6.28
C VAL A 166 -1.21 3.76 7.66
N ILE A 167 -2.41 3.16 7.72
CA ILE A 167 -3.15 2.96 8.97
C ILE A 167 -2.34 2.12 9.95
N GLU A 168 -1.77 0.99 9.52
CA GLU A 168 -0.91 0.13 10.33
C GLU A 168 0.28 0.92 10.90
N GLY A 169 0.98 1.68 10.06
CA GLY A 169 2.09 2.52 10.49
C GLY A 169 1.68 3.58 11.52
N MET A 170 0.50 4.17 11.38
CA MET A 170 -0.03 5.14 12.33
C MET A 170 -0.43 4.51 13.66
N ILE A 171 -1.00 3.30 13.66
CA ILE A 171 -1.32 2.58 14.90
C ILE A 171 -0.04 2.27 15.68
N ILE A 172 0.99 1.75 14.99
CA ILE A 172 2.31 1.50 15.60
C ILE A 172 2.89 2.80 16.17
N ALA A 173 2.79 3.92 15.43
CA ALA A 173 3.22 5.22 15.93
C ALA A 173 2.46 5.64 17.19
N GLY A 174 1.14 5.45 17.21
CA GLY A 174 0.26 5.76 18.34
C GLY A 174 0.64 4.98 19.58
N TYR A 175 0.85 3.67 19.42
CA TYR A 175 1.36 2.79 20.48
C TYR A 175 2.70 3.28 21.05
N VAL A 176 3.65 3.66 20.18
CA VAL A 176 4.97 4.09 20.64
C VAL A 176 4.92 5.43 21.39
N VAL A 177 4.21 6.42 20.86
CA VAL A 177 4.21 7.77 21.46
C VAL A 177 3.21 7.91 22.61
N GLY A 178 2.28 6.97 22.76
CA GLY A 178 1.17 7.03 23.72
C GLY A 178 0.06 7.96 23.25
N ALA A 179 -0.28 7.89 21.96
CA ALA A 179 -1.40 8.65 21.38
C ALA A 179 -2.59 7.73 21.14
N GLU A 180 -3.76 8.15 21.65
CA GLU A 180 -5.03 7.45 21.49
C GLU A 180 -5.79 7.93 20.24
N GLN A 181 -5.41 9.08 19.67
CA GLN A 181 -6.06 9.68 18.52
C GLN A 181 -5.06 9.98 17.40
N GLY A 182 -5.47 9.68 16.17
CA GLY A 182 -4.74 10.01 14.95
C GLY A 182 -5.60 10.75 13.93
N TYR A 183 -4.94 11.48 13.04
CA TYR A 183 -5.55 12.20 11.91
C TYR A 183 -4.76 11.97 10.63
N ILE A 184 -5.46 11.71 9.53
CA ILE A 184 -4.88 11.71 8.18
C ILE A 184 -5.41 12.97 7.50
N TYR A 185 -4.51 13.93 7.26
CA TYR A 185 -4.85 15.14 6.54
C TYR A 185 -4.56 14.91 5.05
N VAL A 186 -5.63 14.71 4.27
CA VAL A 186 -5.57 14.50 2.82
C VAL A 186 -6.10 15.76 2.13
N ARG A 187 -5.40 16.22 1.09
CA ARG A 187 -5.87 17.33 0.26
C ARG A 187 -7.20 17.01 -0.44
N ALA A 188 -8.01 18.03 -0.72
CA ALA A 188 -9.34 17.85 -1.31
C ALA A 188 -9.30 17.32 -2.76
N GLU A 189 -8.19 17.50 -3.46
CA GLU A 189 -8.00 17.10 -4.86
C GLU A 189 -7.80 15.59 -5.04
N TYR A 190 -7.73 14.81 -3.95
CA TYR A 190 -7.60 13.36 -3.97
C TYR A 190 -8.89 12.66 -3.45
N PRO A 191 -10.04 12.80 -4.14
CA PRO A 191 -11.30 12.24 -3.65
C PRO A 191 -11.27 10.72 -3.51
N LEU A 192 -10.62 10.01 -4.43
CA LEU A 192 -10.49 8.55 -4.38
C LEU A 192 -9.63 8.09 -3.18
N ALA A 193 -8.56 8.81 -2.86
CA ALA A 193 -7.75 8.53 -1.68
C ALA A 193 -8.59 8.68 -0.40
N ILE A 194 -9.38 9.75 -0.30
CA ILE A 194 -10.28 9.99 0.83
C ILE A 194 -11.27 8.83 0.99
N GLU A 195 -11.95 8.45 -0.09
CA GLU A 195 -12.91 7.34 -0.11
C GLU A 195 -12.28 6.02 0.35
N ARG A 196 -11.15 5.63 -0.24
CA ARG A 196 -10.48 4.36 0.10
C ARG A 196 -9.92 4.34 1.51
N VAL A 197 -9.38 5.46 1.99
CA VAL A 197 -8.95 5.58 3.39
C VAL A 197 -10.14 5.46 4.35
N GLN A 198 -11.30 6.04 4.02
CA GLN A 198 -12.50 5.87 4.85
C GLN A 198 -12.97 4.41 4.89
N ILE A 199 -12.98 3.72 3.75
CA ILE A 199 -13.28 2.28 3.68
C ILE A 199 -12.30 1.49 4.55
N ALA A 200 -10.99 1.72 4.38
CA ALA A 200 -9.96 1.02 5.14
C ALA A 200 -10.04 1.28 6.65
N LEU A 201 -10.33 2.53 7.07
CA LEU A 201 -10.56 2.89 8.47
C LEU A 201 -11.80 2.19 9.06
N LYS A 202 -12.87 2.03 8.27
CA LYS A 202 -14.05 1.28 8.68
C LYS A 202 -13.73 -0.20 8.86
N GLN A 203 -13.10 -0.82 7.86
CA GLN A 203 -12.70 -2.23 7.91
C GLN A 203 -11.73 -2.54 9.05
N ALA A 204 -10.75 -1.66 9.29
CA ALA A 204 -9.81 -1.82 10.40
C ALA A 204 -10.52 -1.79 11.76
N ARG A 205 -11.57 -0.97 11.93
CA ARG A 205 -12.38 -0.96 13.16
C ARG A 205 -13.25 -2.21 13.30
N GLU A 206 -13.92 -2.61 12.23
CA GLU A 206 -14.79 -3.80 12.21
C GLU A 206 -14.04 -5.09 12.54
N LEU A 207 -12.76 -5.19 12.13
CA LEU A 207 -11.91 -6.35 12.41
C LEU A 207 -11.01 -6.19 13.65
N GLY A 208 -11.18 -5.12 14.44
CA GLY A 208 -10.43 -4.93 15.70
C GLY A 208 -8.95 -4.55 15.55
N PHE A 209 -8.53 -4.07 14.37
CA PHE A 209 -7.19 -3.50 14.17
C PHE A 209 -7.10 -2.02 14.59
N LEU A 210 -8.24 -1.35 14.76
CA LEU A 210 -8.32 0.06 15.17
C LEU A 210 -9.51 0.27 16.10
N GLY A 211 -9.38 1.16 17.09
CA GLY A 211 -10.41 1.43 18.09
C GLY A 211 -9.92 1.03 19.47
N ASP A 212 -10.85 0.69 20.35
CA ASP A 212 -10.53 0.23 21.70
C ASP A 212 -10.08 -1.24 21.66
N ASN A 213 -9.11 -1.60 22.50
CA ASN A 213 -8.65 -2.98 22.68
C ASN A 213 -8.17 -3.66 21.38
N ILE A 214 -7.23 -2.99 20.69
CA ILE A 214 -6.69 -3.43 19.39
C ILE A 214 -6.07 -4.83 19.50
N LEU A 215 -6.58 -5.76 18.69
CA LEU A 215 -6.24 -7.19 18.65
C LEU A 215 -6.62 -8.04 19.90
N GLY A 216 -7.52 -7.55 20.74
CA GLY A 216 -8.00 -8.27 21.94
C GLY A 216 -7.23 -7.89 23.19
#